data_AF-A0A7C5CPC2-F1
#
_entry.id   AF-A0A7C5CPC2-F1
#
_cell.length_a   1.000
_cell.length_b   1.000
_cell.length_c   1.000
_cell.angle_alpha   90.00
_cell.angle_beta   90.00
_cell.angle_gamma   90.00
#
_symmetry.space_group_name_H-M   'P 1'
#
loop_
_entity.id
_entity.type
_entity.pdbx_description
1 polymer ?
#
loop_
_entity_poly.entity_id
_entity_poly.type
_entity_poly.pdbx_seq_one_letter_code
_entity_poly.pdbx_strand_id
1 'polypeptide(L)'
;TYKPVAEQTTKPTTEQQAINQAAVQAFIKGLGINDEDVEQRISRDLDFEQVGYLFRHSVQGILDLLYSRADIKNEMRMDMTTIQPIENNPLKFAIHVNDALHDLLCKQNKNYLPPEQALNEAYDDIRAHQIAVISGIQAAIHELLARFEPEKLSERLQKRSTIAASIPGLRKAKLWALFEELHETIQQEAHNDFSRLFGAAFADAYDQQIRVLRQNAKNKTSA
;
A
#
# COMPACT_ATOMS: atom_id res chain seq x y z
N THR A 1 22.89 26.90 -55.80
CA THR A 1 21.73 26.04 -56.12
C THR A 1 21.50 25.07 -54.98
N TYR A 2 20.67 25.44 -54.00
CA TYR A 2 20.31 24.57 -52.88
C TYR A 2 19.10 23.73 -53.32
N LYS A 3 19.25 22.40 -53.36
CA LYS A 3 18.14 21.47 -53.58
C LYS A 3 17.52 21.17 -52.22
N PRO A 4 16.23 21.42 -51.99
CA PRO A 4 15.58 20.96 -50.78
C PRO A 4 15.46 19.43 -50.83
N VAL A 5 15.94 18.76 -49.78
CA VAL A 5 15.66 17.34 -49.55
C VAL A 5 14.19 17.26 -49.17
N ALA A 6 13.37 16.69 -50.05
CA ALA A 6 11.97 16.43 -49.75
C ALA A 6 11.90 15.43 -48.58
N GLU A 7 11.36 15.87 -47.45
CA GLU A 7 10.90 14.98 -46.38
C GLU A 7 9.84 14.05 -46.98
N GLN A 8 10.22 12.79 -47.19
CA GLN A 8 9.29 11.75 -47.58
C GLN A 8 8.50 11.33 -46.33
N THR A 9 7.38 12.01 -46.07
CA THR A 9 6.31 11.43 -45.26
C THR A 9 5.72 10.26 -46.03
N THR A 10 6.27 9.06 -45.81
CA THR A 10 5.77 7.82 -46.41
C THR A 10 4.41 7.49 -45.80
N LYS A 11 3.36 7.48 -46.63
CA LYS A 11 2.04 7.00 -46.21
C LYS A 11 2.14 5.52 -45.82
N PRO A 12 1.50 5.08 -44.73
CA PRO A 12 1.54 3.68 -44.29
C PRO A 12 0.95 2.75 -45.36
N THR A 13 1.61 1.60 -45.59
CA THR A 13 1.16 0.52 -46.48
C THR A 13 -0.18 -0.06 -46.02
N THR A 14 -0.98 -0.65 -46.92
CA THR A 14 -2.27 -1.29 -46.62
C THR A 14 -2.19 -2.29 -45.46
N GLU A 15 -1.09 -3.05 -45.37
CA GLU A 15 -0.82 -3.98 -44.26
C GLU A 15 -0.62 -3.25 -42.91
N GLN A 16 0.11 -2.14 -42.92
CA GLN A 16 0.35 -1.30 -41.74
C GLN A 16 -0.95 -0.67 -41.23
N GLN A 17 -1.84 -0.26 -42.13
CA GLN A 17 -3.15 0.30 -41.79
C GLN A 17 -4.05 -0.76 -41.12
N ALA A 18 -4.04 -2.00 -41.62
CA ALA A 18 -4.78 -3.10 -41.03
C ALA A 18 -4.27 -3.46 -39.62
N ILE A 19 -2.95 -3.47 -39.42
CA ILE A 19 -2.33 -3.71 -38.10
C ILE A 19 -2.74 -2.61 -37.12
N ASN A 20 -2.69 -1.34 -37.53
CA ASN A 20 -3.09 -0.21 -36.67
C ASN A 20 -4.57 -0.29 -36.27
N GLN A 21 -5.45 -0.64 -37.21
CA GLN A 21 -6.88 -0.85 -36.92
C GLN A 21 -7.08 -1.99 -35.93
N ALA A 22 -6.41 -3.13 -36.11
CA ALA A 22 -6.50 -4.25 -35.19
C ALA A 22 -6.01 -3.89 -33.77
N ALA A 23 -4.92 -3.11 -33.66
CA ALA A 23 -4.40 -2.63 -32.38
C ALA A 23 -5.37 -1.68 -31.67
N VAL A 24 -5.98 -0.73 -32.39
CA VAL A 24 -7.01 0.17 -31.88
C VAL A 24 -8.22 -0.61 -31.37
N GLN A 25 -8.69 -1.60 -32.13
CA GLN A 25 -9.82 -2.43 -31.73
C GLN A 25 -9.50 -3.29 -30.49
N ALA A 26 -8.28 -3.84 -30.40
CA ALA A 26 -7.84 -4.54 -29.21
C ALA A 26 -7.78 -3.62 -27.98
N PHE A 27 -7.33 -2.37 -28.15
CA PHE A 27 -7.31 -1.36 -27.10
C PHE A 27 -8.73 -1.01 -26.62
N ILE A 28 -9.65 -0.73 -27.54
CA ILE A 28 -11.07 -0.45 -27.23
C ILE A 28 -11.68 -1.62 -26.44
N LYS A 29 -11.45 -2.85 -26.90
CA LYS A 29 -11.89 -4.07 -26.19
C LYS A 29 -11.32 -4.13 -24.77
N GLY A 30 -10.05 -3.78 -24.59
CA GLY A 30 -9.39 -3.75 -23.29
C GLY A 30 -9.91 -2.67 -22.34
N LEU A 31 -10.44 -1.56 -22.87
CA LEU A 31 -11.09 -0.51 -22.07
C LEU A 31 -12.45 -0.95 -21.51
N GLY A 32 -13.11 -1.95 -22.12
CA GLY A 32 -14.42 -2.43 -21.68
C GLY A 32 -15.55 -1.41 -21.84
N ILE A 33 -15.39 -0.42 -22.72
CA ILE A 33 -16.42 0.57 -23.04
C ILE A 33 -17.44 -0.09 -23.98
N ASN A 34 -18.73 0.04 -23.67
CA ASN A 34 -19.84 -0.45 -24.51
C ASN A 34 -20.67 0.75 -24.98
N ASP A 35 -20.10 1.58 -25.85
CA ASP A 35 -20.74 2.79 -26.39
C ASP A 35 -20.20 3.04 -27.80
N GLU A 36 -21.05 2.85 -28.81
CA GLU A 36 -20.66 2.92 -30.23
C GLU A 36 -20.12 4.29 -30.64
N ASP A 37 -20.65 5.38 -30.09
CA ASP A 37 -20.20 6.73 -30.41
C ASP A 37 -18.80 6.98 -29.83
N VAL A 38 -18.54 6.49 -28.61
CA VAL A 38 -17.22 6.57 -27.97
C VAL A 38 -16.21 5.69 -28.71
N GLU A 39 -16.58 4.47 -29.08
CA GLU A 39 -15.73 3.57 -29.87
C GLU A 39 -15.32 4.17 -31.22
N GLN A 40 -16.27 4.81 -31.92
CA GLN A 40 -16.00 5.50 -33.17
C GLN A 40 -15.05 6.69 -32.99
N ARG A 41 -15.23 7.47 -31.92
CA ARG A 41 -14.33 8.61 -31.61
C ARG A 41 -12.92 8.14 -31.27
N ILE A 42 -12.78 7.11 -30.43
CA ILE A 42 -11.48 6.52 -30.10
C ILE A 42 -10.82 5.99 -31.38
N SER A 43 -11.58 5.33 -32.26
CA SER A 43 -11.04 4.77 -33.49
C SER A 43 -10.47 5.81 -34.47
N ARG A 44 -10.96 7.05 -34.40
CA ARG A 44 -10.58 8.14 -35.32
C ARG A 44 -9.50 9.05 -34.75
N ASP A 45 -9.64 9.43 -33.49
CA ASP A 45 -8.95 10.60 -32.92
C ASP A 45 -8.02 10.27 -31.75
N LEU A 46 -7.89 8.99 -31.36
CA LEU A 46 -7.07 8.61 -30.20
C LEU A 46 -5.57 8.88 -30.44
N ASP A 47 -4.99 9.68 -29.57
CA ASP A 47 -3.55 9.88 -29.47
C ASP A 47 -2.92 8.79 -28.58
N PHE A 48 -2.26 7.82 -29.21
CA PHE A 48 -1.57 6.73 -28.52
C PHE A 48 -0.37 7.20 -27.69
N GLU A 49 0.27 8.31 -28.06
CA GLU A 49 1.37 8.86 -27.26
C GLU A 49 0.84 9.38 -25.93
N GLN A 50 -0.27 10.14 -25.97
CA GLN A 50 -0.95 10.61 -24.78
C GLN A 50 -1.44 9.46 -23.89
N VAL A 51 -1.99 8.39 -24.48
CA VAL A 51 -2.36 7.17 -23.73
C VAL A 51 -1.14 6.54 -23.05
N GLY A 52 0.00 6.48 -23.74
CA GLY A 52 1.27 6.01 -23.18
C GLY A 52 1.71 6.84 -21.96
N TYR A 53 1.63 8.16 -22.04
CA TYR A 53 1.91 9.04 -20.89
C TYR A 53 0.96 8.78 -19.72
N LEU A 54 -0.35 8.69 -19.98
CA LEU A 54 -1.34 8.40 -18.93
C LEU A 54 -1.09 7.06 -18.23
N PHE A 55 -0.78 6.02 -19.01
CA PHE A 55 -0.47 4.71 -18.47
C PHE A 55 0.81 4.72 -17.62
N ARG A 56 1.89 5.35 -18.13
CA ARG A 56 3.14 5.52 -17.37
C ARG A 56 2.90 6.22 -16.04
N HIS A 57 2.18 7.34 -16.03
CA HIS A 57 1.88 8.08 -14.81
C HIS A 57 1.04 7.26 -13.82
N SER A 58 0.09 6.48 -14.33
CA SER A 58 -0.73 5.59 -13.51
C SER A 58 0.12 4.51 -12.84
N VAL A 59 1.02 3.86 -13.59
CA VAL A 59 1.93 2.84 -13.03
C VAL A 59 2.90 3.46 -12.03
N GLN A 60 3.46 4.64 -12.30
CA GLN A 60 4.30 5.35 -11.33
C GLN A 60 3.55 5.63 -10.02
N GLY A 61 2.31 6.14 -10.10
CA GLY A 61 1.50 6.40 -8.91
C GLY A 61 1.22 5.13 -8.09
N ILE A 62 1.05 3.97 -8.73
CA ILE A 62 0.91 2.69 -8.03
C ILE A 62 2.21 2.32 -7.30
N LEU A 63 3.37 2.48 -7.93
CA LEU A 63 4.66 2.22 -7.30
C LEU A 63 4.87 3.13 -6.08
N ASP A 64 4.56 4.43 -6.21
CA ASP A 64 4.68 5.40 -5.11
C ASP A 64 3.82 5.00 -3.90
N LEU A 65 2.60 4.50 -4.15
CA LEU A 65 1.71 3.98 -3.10
C LEU A 65 2.26 2.69 -2.45
N LEU A 66 2.85 1.79 -3.25
CA LEU A 66 3.48 0.57 -2.74
C LEU A 66 4.71 0.90 -1.88
N TYR A 67 5.52 1.89 -2.27
CA TYR A 67 6.65 2.37 -1.48
C TYR A 67 6.20 3.03 -0.18
N SER A 68 5.22 3.93 -0.23
CA SER A 68 4.66 4.55 0.99
C SER A 68 4.14 3.51 1.98
N ARG A 69 3.50 2.45 1.48
CA ARG A 69 3.08 1.31 2.31
C ARG A 69 4.28 0.57 2.93
N ALA A 70 5.34 0.34 2.18
CA ALA A 70 6.54 -0.32 2.68
C ALA A 70 7.24 0.53 3.76
N ASP A 71 7.29 1.85 3.58
CA ASP A 71 7.86 2.78 4.55
C ASP A 71 7.12 2.75 5.89
N ILE A 72 5.78 2.77 5.87
CA ILE A 72 4.98 2.67 7.10
C ILE A 72 5.25 1.34 7.81
N LYS A 73 5.32 0.23 7.07
CA LYS A 73 5.63 -1.08 7.66
C LYS A 73 7.03 -1.11 8.27
N ASN A 74 8.02 -0.50 7.62
CA ASN A 74 9.38 -0.40 8.13
C ASN A 74 9.46 0.44 9.41
N GLU A 75 8.80 1.59 9.42
CA GLU A 75 8.73 2.46 10.60
C GLU A 75 8.12 1.74 11.80
N MET A 76 7.10 0.91 11.55
CA MET A 76 6.44 0.09 12.58
C MET A 76 7.11 -1.26 12.85
N ARG A 77 8.30 -1.51 12.26
CA ARG A 77 9.08 -2.77 12.38
C ARG A 77 8.29 -4.04 12.07
N MET A 78 7.42 -3.97 11.06
CA MET A 78 6.57 -5.06 10.62
C MET A 78 7.24 -5.89 9.52
N ASP A 79 6.82 -7.17 9.40
CA ASP A 79 7.32 -8.05 8.36
C ASP A 79 7.07 -7.51 6.95
N MET A 80 8.11 -7.34 6.14
CA MET A 80 8.00 -6.93 4.74
C MET A 80 7.50 -8.06 3.84
N THR A 81 6.96 -7.72 2.67
CA THR A 81 6.62 -8.72 1.65
C THR A 81 7.89 -9.40 1.12
N THR A 82 8.00 -10.70 1.33
CA THR A 82 9.12 -11.53 0.84
C THR A 82 8.82 -12.08 -0.56
N ILE A 83 9.85 -12.19 -1.39
CA ILE A 83 9.79 -12.86 -2.71
C ILE A 83 9.39 -14.34 -2.50
N GLN A 84 8.43 -14.81 -3.28
CA GLN A 84 8.00 -16.21 -3.31
C GLN A 84 8.58 -16.95 -4.53
N PRO A 85 8.57 -18.29 -4.56
CA PRO A 85 9.10 -19.04 -5.71
C PRO A 85 8.33 -18.85 -7.02
N ILE A 86 7.02 -18.59 -6.95
CA ILE A 86 6.10 -18.41 -8.08
C ILE A 86 5.05 -17.33 -7.74
N GLU A 87 4.34 -16.83 -8.75
CA GLU A 87 3.24 -15.86 -8.60
C GLU A 87 3.64 -14.55 -7.91
N ASN A 88 4.85 -14.07 -8.15
CA ASN A 88 5.26 -12.77 -7.63
C ASN A 88 4.58 -11.64 -8.40
N ASN A 89 4.11 -10.63 -7.68
CA ASN A 89 3.62 -9.41 -8.30
C ASN A 89 4.79 -8.53 -8.77
N PRO A 90 4.97 -8.30 -10.08
CA PRO A 90 6.11 -7.52 -10.61
C PRO A 90 6.16 -6.08 -10.06
N LEU A 91 5.02 -5.49 -9.72
CA LEU A 91 4.94 -4.12 -9.21
C LEU A 91 5.52 -3.97 -7.80
N LYS A 92 5.56 -5.04 -7.01
CA LYS A 92 6.13 -5.00 -5.65
C LYS A 92 7.66 -5.04 -5.63
N PHE A 93 8.27 -5.40 -6.76
CA PHE A 93 9.71 -5.63 -6.88
C PHE A 93 10.37 -4.74 -7.94
N ALA A 94 9.59 -4.00 -8.72
CA ALA A 94 10.10 -3.01 -9.63
C ALA A 94 10.81 -1.89 -8.85
N ILE A 95 12.00 -1.50 -9.31
CA ILE A 95 12.77 -0.39 -8.72
C ILE A 95 12.35 0.93 -9.38
N HIS A 96 12.15 0.90 -10.70
CA HIS A 96 11.73 2.05 -11.48
C HIS A 96 10.47 1.73 -12.30
N VAL A 97 9.71 2.77 -12.65
CA VAL A 97 8.53 2.64 -13.53
C VAL A 97 8.86 2.01 -14.87
N ASN A 98 10.08 2.20 -15.39
CA ASN A 98 10.51 1.55 -16.63
C ASN A 98 10.54 0.03 -16.50
N ASP A 99 11.00 -0.49 -15.34
CA ASP A 99 11.04 -1.92 -15.07
C ASP A 99 9.63 -2.48 -14.95
N ALA A 100 8.76 -1.78 -14.21
CA ALA A 100 7.35 -2.14 -14.08
C ALA A 100 6.64 -2.17 -15.44
N LEU A 101 6.83 -1.14 -16.28
CA LEU A 101 6.24 -1.09 -17.62
C LEU A 101 6.76 -2.21 -18.52
N HIS A 102 8.06 -2.50 -18.45
CA HIS A 102 8.66 -3.60 -19.20
C HIS A 102 8.08 -4.96 -18.76
N ASP A 103 7.90 -5.18 -17.46
CA ASP A 103 7.33 -6.41 -16.94
C ASP A 103 5.83 -6.54 -17.25
N LEU A 104 5.06 -5.45 -17.21
CA LEU A 104 3.63 -5.45 -17.54
C LEU A 104 3.36 -5.61 -19.05
N LEU A 105 4.15 -4.96 -19.91
CA LEU A 105 3.86 -4.89 -21.35
C LEU A 105 4.66 -5.90 -22.18
N CYS A 106 5.91 -6.16 -21.82
CA CYS A 106 6.85 -6.88 -22.69
C CYS A 106 7.23 -8.27 -22.16
N LYS A 107 7.31 -8.45 -20.84
CA LYS A 107 7.89 -9.66 -20.24
C LYS A 107 6.88 -10.45 -19.42
N GLN A 108 6.23 -11.41 -20.07
CA GLN A 108 5.44 -12.44 -19.38
C GLN A 108 6.36 -13.55 -18.86
N ASN A 109 7.09 -13.26 -17.78
CA ASN A 109 7.82 -14.30 -17.04
C ASN A 109 6.82 -15.21 -16.32
N LYS A 110 6.91 -16.53 -16.50
CA LYS A 110 6.01 -17.51 -15.85
C LYS A 110 6.03 -17.47 -14.33
N ASN A 111 7.06 -16.86 -13.73
CA ASN A 111 7.18 -16.71 -12.29
C ASN A 111 6.44 -15.47 -11.74
N TYR A 112 5.90 -14.63 -12.62
CA TYR A 112 5.16 -13.42 -12.27
C TYR A 112 3.68 -13.53 -12.59
N LEU A 113 2.88 -12.79 -11.83
CA LEU A 113 1.45 -12.67 -12.10
C LEU A 113 1.21 -11.99 -13.45
N PRO A 114 0.15 -12.41 -14.18
CA PRO A 114 -0.34 -11.68 -15.35
C PRO A 114 -0.61 -10.20 -15.03
N PRO A 115 -0.44 -9.27 -15.98
CA PRO A 115 -0.52 -7.83 -15.73
C PRO A 115 -1.81 -7.36 -15.03
N GLU A 116 -2.96 -7.88 -15.45
CA GLU A 116 -4.26 -7.56 -14.84
C GLU A 116 -4.35 -8.05 -13.39
N GLN A 117 -3.89 -9.28 -13.12
CA GLN A 117 -3.86 -9.84 -11.77
C GLN A 117 -2.87 -9.09 -10.87
N ALA A 118 -1.71 -8.72 -11.41
CA ALA A 118 -0.70 -7.92 -10.70
C ALA A 118 -1.25 -6.55 -10.27
N LEU A 119 -1.96 -5.86 -11.17
CA LEU A 119 -2.62 -4.59 -10.86
C LEU A 119 -3.70 -4.75 -9.78
N ASN A 120 -4.60 -5.73 -9.95
CA ASN A 120 -5.68 -5.97 -8.99
C ASN A 120 -5.13 -6.33 -7.60
N GLU A 121 -4.13 -7.20 -7.53
CA GLU A 121 -3.49 -7.55 -6.25
C GLU A 121 -2.82 -6.34 -5.60
N ALA A 122 -2.15 -5.47 -6.39
CA ALA A 122 -1.54 -4.26 -5.85
C ALA A 122 -2.60 -3.33 -5.25
N TYR A 123 -3.72 -3.12 -5.94
CA TYR A 123 -4.83 -2.31 -5.43
C TYR A 123 -5.47 -2.90 -4.18
N ASP A 124 -5.69 -4.21 -4.15
CA ASP A 124 -6.27 -4.89 -2.99
C ASP A 124 -5.35 -4.81 -1.78
N ASP A 125 -4.04 -4.96 -1.98
CA ASP A 125 -3.04 -4.80 -0.91
C ASP A 125 -2.97 -3.37 -0.38
N ILE A 126 -3.05 -2.36 -1.26
CA ILE A 126 -3.09 -0.94 -0.86
C ILE A 126 -4.37 -0.67 -0.07
N ARG A 127 -5.53 -1.12 -0.54
CA ARG A 127 -6.81 -0.92 0.15
C ARG A 127 -6.82 -1.61 1.52
N ALA A 128 -6.36 -2.86 1.57
CA ALA A 128 -6.28 -3.61 2.82
C ALA A 128 -5.33 -2.95 3.82
N HIS A 129 -4.20 -2.44 3.34
CA HIS A 129 -3.26 -1.67 4.16
C HIS A 129 -3.91 -0.44 4.78
N GLN A 130 -4.63 0.38 4.00
CA GLN A 130 -5.29 1.58 4.53
C GLN A 130 -6.27 1.26 5.67
N ILE A 131 -7.04 0.18 5.53
CA ILE A 131 -7.97 -0.26 6.58
C ILE A 131 -7.20 -0.81 7.81
N ALA A 132 -6.15 -1.59 7.57
CA ALA A 132 -5.34 -2.17 8.63
C ALA A 132 -4.55 -1.11 9.43
N VAL A 133 -4.09 -0.04 8.79
CA VAL A 133 -3.45 1.11 9.47
C VAL A 133 -4.40 1.74 10.49
N ILE A 134 -5.68 1.93 10.13
CA ILE A 134 -6.68 2.48 11.06
C ILE A 134 -6.84 1.57 12.29
N SER A 135 -6.89 0.25 12.07
CA SER A 135 -7.00 -0.73 13.16
C SER A 135 -5.76 -0.73 14.06
N GLY A 136 -4.57 -0.65 13.44
CA GLY A 136 -3.30 -0.52 14.16
C GLY A 136 -3.24 0.75 15.02
N ILE A 137 -3.65 1.91 14.48
CA ILE A 137 -3.70 3.17 15.23
C ILE A 137 -4.66 3.07 16.42
N GLN A 138 -5.85 2.49 16.21
CA GLN A 138 -6.81 2.30 17.28
C GLN A 138 -6.22 1.43 18.40
N ALA A 139 -5.62 0.29 18.07
CA ALA A 139 -4.99 -0.58 19.06
C ALA A 139 -3.84 0.10 19.81
N ALA A 140 -2.99 0.85 19.09
CA ALA A 140 -1.89 1.63 19.69
C ALA A 140 -2.40 2.65 20.72
N ILE A 141 -3.48 3.38 20.40
CA ILE A 141 -4.08 4.35 21.32
C ILE A 141 -4.67 3.65 22.55
N HIS A 142 -5.38 2.53 22.35
CA HIS A 142 -5.94 1.77 23.47
C HIS A 142 -4.84 1.25 24.41
N GLU A 143 -3.75 0.70 23.85
CA GLU A 143 -2.60 0.22 24.62
C GLU A 143 -1.94 1.37 25.41
N LEU A 144 -1.83 2.56 24.81
CA LEU A 144 -1.31 3.73 25.50
C LEU A 144 -2.17 4.13 26.70
N LEU A 145 -3.48 4.22 26.49
CA LEU A 145 -4.43 4.58 27.54
C LEU A 145 -4.46 3.54 28.66
N ALA A 146 -4.35 2.25 28.32
CA ALA A 146 -4.29 1.15 29.29
C ALA A 146 -3.12 1.29 30.27
N ARG A 147 -1.99 1.90 29.85
CA ARG A 147 -0.85 2.14 30.76
C ARG A 147 -1.16 3.14 31.87
N PHE A 148 -2.10 4.05 31.63
CA PHE A 148 -2.55 5.04 32.60
C PHE A 148 -3.71 4.54 33.47
N GLU A 149 -4.18 3.31 33.28
CA GLU A 149 -5.25 2.75 34.10
C GLU A 149 -4.85 2.77 35.59
N PRO A 150 -5.72 3.29 36.48
CA PRO A 150 -5.45 3.37 37.90
C PRO A 150 -5.10 2.00 38.51
N GLU A 151 -5.70 0.92 38.01
CA GLU A 151 -5.43 -0.45 38.44
C GLU A 151 -3.99 -0.86 38.11
N LYS A 152 -3.52 -0.63 36.88
CA LYS A 152 -2.13 -0.88 36.47
C LYS A 152 -1.14 -0.08 37.29
N LEU A 153 -1.42 1.20 37.55
CA LEU A 153 -0.59 2.05 38.42
C LEU A 153 -0.59 1.55 39.87
N SER A 154 -1.74 1.10 40.37
CA SER A 154 -1.87 0.52 41.71
C SER A 154 -1.12 -0.81 41.85
N GLU A 155 -1.18 -1.69 40.85
CA GLU A 155 -0.39 -2.92 40.80
C GLU A 155 1.11 -2.63 40.80
N ARG A 156 1.55 -1.66 39.99
CA ARG A 156 2.96 -1.21 39.98
C ARG A 156 3.40 -0.67 41.33
N LEU A 157 2.56 0.13 41.99
CA LEU A 157 2.84 0.64 43.33
C LEU A 157 2.93 -0.51 44.35
N GLN A 158 1.99 -1.46 44.32
CA GLN A 158 1.97 -2.60 45.23
C GLN A 158 3.21 -3.47 45.07
N LYS A 159 3.70 -3.66 43.84
CA LYS A 159 4.96 -4.35 43.54
C LYS A 159 6.19 -3.58 44.04
N ARG A 160 6.19 -2.24 43.96
CA ARG A 160 7.32 -1.38 44.40
C ARG A 160 7.37 -1.20 45.92
N SER A 161 6.22 -1.11 46.59
CA SER A 161 6.12 -0.94 48.04
C SER A 161 4.71 -1.28 48.56
N THR A 162 4.59 -2.43 49.24
CA THR A 162 3.35 -2.87 49.89
C THR A 162 2.92 -1.95 51.04
N ILE A 163 3.90 -1.39 51.77
CA ILE A 163 3.66 -0.44 52.88
C ILE A 163 3.06 0.86 52.34
N ALA A 164 3.65 1.44 51.29
CA ALA A 164 3.13 2.67 50.68
C ALA A 164 1.76 2.47 50.03
N ALA A 165 1.47 1.28 49.51
CA ALA A 165 0.17 0.92 48.95
C ALA A 165 -0.94 0.78 50.01
N SER A 166 -0.58 0.54 51.27
CA SER A 166 -1.55 0.26 52.36
C SER A 166 -1.99 1.52 53.12
N ILE A 167 -1.23 2.62 53.05
CA ILE A 167 -1.55 3.89 53.73
C ILE A 167 -2.29 4.83 52.76
N PRO A 168 -3.58 5.18 52.98
CA PRO A 168 -4.38 5.89 51.99
C PRO A 168 -3.80 7.22 51.47
N GLY A 169 -3.25 8.05 52.36
CA GLY A 169 -2.65 9.35 52.00
C GLY A 169 -1.35 9.20 51.22
N LEU A 170 -0.48 8.29 51.65
CA LEU A 170 0.80 8.01 50.99
C LEU A 170 0.57 7.31 49.64
N ARG A 171 -0.43 6.43 49.54
CA ARG A 171 -0.83 5.75 48.31
C ARG A 171 -1.17 6.74 47.21
N LYS A 172 -2.05 7.72 47.48
CA LYS A 172 -2.44 8.72 46.47
C LYS A 172 -1.25 9.54 45.97
N ALA A 173 -0.40 10.02 46.87
CA ALA A 173 0.80 10.77 46.51
C ALA A 173 1.78 9.93 45.66
N LYS A 174 1.96 8.65 46.02
CA LYS A 174 2.82 7.73 45.25
C LYS A 174 2.23 7.35 43.90
N LEU A 175 0.91 7.20 43.78
CA LEU A 175 0.24 7.00 42.49
C LEU A 175 0.41 8.20 41.56
N TRP A 176 0.32 9.43 42.10
CA TRP A 176 0.58 10.64 41.32
C TRP A 176 2.03 10.72 40.84
N ALA A 177 3.00 10.46 41.72
CA ALA A 177 4.41 10.41 41.32
C ALA A 177 4.69 9.35 40.23
N LEU A 178 4.04 8.17 40.32
CA LEU A 178 4.13 7.14 39.29
C LEU A 178 3.48 7.57 37.97
N PHE A 179 2.40 8.35 38.02
CA PHE A 179 1.77 8.91 36.84
C PHE A 179 2.70 9.91 36.15
N GLU A 180 3.34 10.82 36.90
CA GLU A 180 4.32 11.78 36.37
C GLU A 180 5.53 11.06 35.74
N GLU A 181 6.09 10.06 36.43
CA GLU A 181 7.20 9.22 35.94
C GLU A 181 6.83 8.50 34.62
N LEU A 182 5.61 7.93 34.57
CA LEU A 182 5.09 7.26 33.38
C LEU A 182 4.90 8.24 32.22
N HIS A 183 4.33 9.42 32.50
CA HIS A 183 4.11 10.45 31.48
C HIS A 183 5.44 10.92 30.88
N GLU A 184 6.46 11.18 31.69
CA GLU A 184 7.79 11.56 31.21
C GLU A 184 8.41 10.45 30.36
N THR A 185 8.31 9.19 30.81
CA THR A 185 8.80 8.03 30.05
C THR A 185 8.13 7.95 28.68
N ILE A 186 6.80 8.09 28.63
CA ILE A 186 6.04 8.05 27.38
C ILE A 186 6.43 9.21 26.45
N GLN A 187 6.64 10.42 26.97
CA GLN A 187 7.10 11.54 26.14
C GLN A 187 8.49 11.29 25.55
N GLN A 188 9.41 10.75 26.34
CA GLN A 188 10.76 10.41 25.88
C GLN A 188 10.72 9.29 24.83
N GLU A 189 9.94 8.23 25.05
CA GLU A 189 9.78 7.14 24.08
C GLU A 189 9.10 7.61 22.80
N ALA A 190 8.06 8.46 22.89
CA ALA A 190 7.39 9.02 21.72
C ALA A 190 8.32 9.89 20.84
N HIS A 191 9.29 10.58 21.46
CA HIS A 191 10.27 11.40 20.72
C HIS A 191 11.42 10.57 20.12
N ASN A 192 11.88 9.54 20.85
CA ASN A 192 13.12 8.83 20.51
C ASN A 192 12.88 7.50 19.76
N ASP A 193 11.76 6.82 19.99
CA ASP A 193 11.44 5.52 19.36
C ASP A 193 9.92 5.25 19.39
N PHE A 194 9.19 5.87 18.46
CA PHE A 194 7.75 5.69 18.31
C PHE A 194 7.36 4.20 18.16
N SER A 195 8.18 3.45 17.42
CA SER A 195 7.97 2.02 17.18
C SER A 195 8.02 1.19 18.47
N ARG A 196 8.86 1.56 19.44
CA ARG A 196 8.90 0.90 20.74
C ARG A 196 7.66 1.18 21.60
N LEU A 197 7.10 2.37 21.48
CA LEU A 197 5.94 2.78 22.27
C LEU A 197 4.65 2.06 21.81
N PHE A 198 4.46 1.94 20.49
CA PHE A 198 3.19 1.50 19.89
C PHE A 198 3.29 0.29 18.95
N GLY A 199 4.49 -0.08 18.50
CA GLY A 199 4.72 -0.96 17.35
C GLY A 199 4.08 -2.34 17.49
N ALA A 200 4.17 -2.96 18.66
CA ALA A 200 3.60 -4.29 18.90
C ALA A 200 2.07 -4.30 18.78
N ALA A 201 1.38 -3.43 19.54
CA ALA A 201 -0.09 -3.34 19.50
C ALA A 201 -0.60 -2.92 18.11
N PHE A 202 0.12 -2.02 17.44
CA PHE A 202 -0.17 -1.65 16.06
C PHE A 202 -0.04 -2.85 15.11
N ALA A 203 1.10 -3.54 15.14
CA ALA A 203 1.41 -4.64 14.23
C ALA A 203 0.43 -5.80 14.39
N ASP A 204 0.12 -6.16 15.64
CA ASP A 204 -0.82 -7.24 15.96
C ASP A 204 -2.22 -6.96 15.39
N ALA A 205 -2.76 -5.77 15.63
CA ALA A 205 -4.07 -5.37 15.15
C ALA A 205 -4.11 -5.18 13.63
N TYR A 206 -3.04 -4.62 13.06
CA TYR A 206 -2.87 -4.52 11.61
C TYR A 206 -2.90 -5.90 10.95
N ASP A 207 -2.10 -6.84 11.43
CA ASP A 207 -2.00 -8.17 10.83
C ASP A 207 -3.27 -8.99 11.03
N GLN A 208 -3.95 -8.82 12.17
CA GLN A 208 -5.27 -9.38 12.38
C GLN A 208 -6.27 -8.83 11.35
N GLN A 209 -6.27 -7.52 11.12
CA GLN A 209 -7.16 -6.91 10.14
C GLN A 209 -6.87 -7.39 8.71
N ILE A 210 -5.60 -7.54 8.33
CA ILE A 210 -5.21 -8.13 7.05
C ILE A 210 -5.74 -9.57 6.91
N ARG A 211 -5.63 -10.40 7.96
CA ARG A 211 -6.15 -11.78 7.94
C ARG A 211 -7.67 -11.81 7.74
N VAL A 212 -8.41 -10.96 8.44
CA VAL A 212 -9.87 -10.86 8.31
C VAL A 212 -10.28 -10.43 6.89
N LEU A 213 -9.62 -9.40 6.34
CA LEU A 213 -9.91 -8.92 4.98
C LEU A 213 -9.65 -10.00 3.92
N ARG A 214 -8.56 -10.76 4.06
CA ARG A 214 -8.24 -11.88 3.16
C ARG A 214 -9.26 -13.01 3.25
N GLN A 215 -9.74 -13.35 4.45
CA GLN A 215 -10.77 -14.38 4.63
C GLN A 215 -12.10 -13.94 4.00
N ASN A 216 -12.49 -12.68 4.21
CA ASN A 216 -13.72 -12.14 3.63
C ASN A 216 -13.68 -12.09 2.10
N ALA A 217 -12.52 -11.79 1.51
CA ALA A 217 -12.34 -11.85 0.06
C ALA A 217 -12.53 -13.28 -0.48
N LYS A 218 -11.89 -14.28 0.15
CA LYS A 218 -12.03 -15.70 -0.24
C LYS A 218 -13.48 -16.21 -0.17
N ASN A 219 -14.22 -15.80 0.86
CA ASN A 219 -15.61 -16.21 1.04
C ASN A 219 -16.54 -15.60 -0.03
N LYS A 220 -16.25 -14.38 -0.50
CA LYS A 220 -17.02 -13.75 -1.58
C LYS A 220 -16.77 -14.38 -2.94
N THR A 221 -15.57 -14.89 -3.21
CA THR A 221 -15.24 -15.56 -4.48
C THR A 221 -15.78 -16.99 -4.55
N SER A 222 -16.16 -17.59 -3.41
CA SER A 222 -16.65 -18.97 -3.32
C SER A 222 -18.19 -19.09 -3.29
N ALA A 223 -18.92 -17.96 -3.36
CA ALA A 223 -20.37 -17.86 -3.37
C ALA A 223 -20.86 -17.35 -4.73
#